data_AF-A0A381NIP6-F1
#
_entry.id   AF-A0A381NIP6-F1
#
_cell.length_a   1.000
_cell.length_b   1.000
_cell.length_c   1.000
_cell.angle_alpha   90.00
_cell.angle_beta   90.00
_cell.angle_gamma   90.00
#
_symmetry.space_group_name_H-M   'P 1'
#
loop_
_entity.id
_entity.type
_entity.pdbx_description
1 polymer ?
#
loop_
_entity_poly.entity_id
_entity_poly.type
_entity_poly.pdbx_seq_one_letter_code
_entity_poly.pdbx_strand_id
1 'polypeptide(L)'
;NLSDNQVDAITSRLQRWEEKKVQVPVKNDPENDEGYIEWSLKPTFAGQALRVQDIMILRIIKDAGWKVPIYFAVTVSQSNRIGLDSYLDMQGLTFQLKSHKTSPVDQSMMYKNLMTQIGPDDWSTDFTMPGFNSPIDEEYKNWSRGYLPGYMFRNLGNNEIYYNDQVIRLLQNYRSAYMQLAVTYYMDYQKEKRKKSPDEYALIDLSEKAVSVLDQMRFNIPESTIPITSEDLHYQVARLYGDLNRKDSMKDILDELISMGGLSPSNKVEYANVYFRELDDTEMAINILSDLQNEYIKMENMVKIKGFSKGSISTARWNRWQKAFPDIVSSLVYIYKSTDQYLEAEDVLV
;
A
#
# COMPACT_ATOMS: atom_id res chain seq x y z
N ASN A 1 -12.37 -30.55 24.37
CA ASN A 1 -10.97 -30.12 24.58
C ASN A 1 -10.03 -31.25 24.23
N LEU A 2 -8.87 -30.92 23.64
CA LEU A 2 -7.79 -31.88 23.40
C LEU A 2 -7.04 -32.13 24.72
N SER A 3 -6.54 -33.35 24.92
CA SER A 3 -5.59 -33.65 26.00
C SER A 3 -4.16 -33.27 25.59
N ASP A 4 -3.27 -33.10 26.57
CA ASP A 4 -1.85 -32.78 26.31
C ASP A 4 -1.20 -33.82 25.37
N ASN A 5 -1.49 -35.11 25.58
CA ASN A 5 -1.03 -36.17 24.69
C ASN A 5 -1.52 -36.00 23.24
N GLN A 6 -2.73 -35.46 23.02
CA GLN A 6 -3.23 -35.17 21.68
C GLN A 6 -2.55 -33.95 21.07
N VAL A 7 -2.26 -32.93 21.87
CA VAL A 7 -1.49 -31.76 21.44
C VAL A 7 -0.08 -32.20 21.05
N ASP A 8 0.60 -32.97 21.90
CA ASP A 8 1.94 -33.50 21.65
C ASP A 8 1.97 -34.38 20.40
N ALA A 9 0.95 -35.21 20.17
CA ALA A 9 0.87 -36.01 18.96
C ALA A 9 0.75 -35.17 17.68
N ILE A 10 0.05 -34.03 17.73
CA ILE A 10 -0.11 -33.10 16.60
C ILE A 10 1.17 -32.30 16.36
N THR A 11 1.87 -31.88 17.42
CA THR A 11 3.08 -31.05 17.32
C THR A 11 4.33 -31.87 17.00
N SER A 12 4.41 -33.12 17.44
CA SER A 12 5.57 -34.01 17.25
C SER A 12 5.58 -34.79 15.93
N ARG A 13 4.47 -34.79 15.18
CA ARG A 13 4.32 -35.59 13.95
C ARG A 13 3.90 -34.74 12.77
N LEU A 14 4.56 -34.95 11.63
CA LEU A 14 4.10 -34.42 10.35
C LEU A 14 2.80 -35.11 9.93
N GLN A 15 1.70 -34.36 9.93
CA GLN A 15 0.42 -34.86 9.47
C GLN A 15 0.41 -34.92 7.95
N ARG A 16 0.58 -36.13 7.40
CA ARG A 16 0.46 -36.37 5.95
C ARG A 16 -0.88 -35.85 5.45
N TRP A 17 -0.83 -35.22 4.28
CA TRP A 17 -1.98 -34.59 3.67
C TRP A 17 -1.89 -34.70 2.15
N GLU A 18 -3.03 -34.94 1.53
CA GLU A 18 -3.23 -34.87 0.09
C GLU A 18 -4.27 -33.80 -0.19
N GLU A 19 -4.15 -33.14 -1.34
CA GLU A 19 -5.10 -32.11 -1.71
C GLU A 19 -6.53 -32.65 -1.69
N LYS A 20 -7.39 -32.01 -0.91
CA LYS A 20 -8.80 -32.36 -0.84
C LYS A 20 -9.65 -31.15 -0.48
N LYS A 21 -10.93 -31.24 -0.83
CA LYS A 21 -11.95 -30.30 -0.39
C LYS A 21 -12.20 -30.49 1.11
N VAL A 22 -12.10 -29.41 1.85
CA VAL A 22 -12.45 -29.33 3.27
C VAL A 22 -13.75 -28.56 3.38
N GLN A 23 -14.68 -29.09 4.17
CA GLN A 23 -16.00 -28.52 4.36
C GLN A 23 -16.22 -28.23 5.85
N VAL A 24 -16.76 -27.05 6.15
CA VAL A 24 -17.16 -26.66 7.50
C VAL A 24 -18.64 -26.27 7.47
N PRO A 25 -19.52 -26.92 8.27
CA PRO A 25 -20.94 -26.58 8.28
C PRO A 25 -21.16 -25.19 8.87
N VAL A 26 -22.10 -24.47 8.27
CA VAL A 26 -22.58 -23.16 8.70
C VAL A 26 -24.04 -23.34 9.12
N LYS A 27 -24.41 -22.80 10.28
CA LYS A 27 -25.79 -22.89 10.78
C LYS A 27 -26.35 -21.50 10.92
N ASN A 28 -27.57 -21.30 10.41
CA ASN A 28 -28.37 -20.09 10.62
C ASN A 28 -27.73 -18.81 10.06
N ASP A 29 -27.01 -18.89 8.94
CA ASP A 29 -26.53 -17.71 8.22
C ASP A 29 -27.39 -17.49 6.95
N PRO A 30 -28.19 -16.42 6.87
CA PRO A 30 -28.99 -16.11 5.69
C PRO A 30 -28.16 -15.83 4.43
N GLU A 31 -26.88 -15.46 4.57
CA GLU A 31 -25.98 -15.21 3.43
C GLU A 31 -25.31 -16.51 2.94
N ASN A 32 -25.56 -17.64 3.62
CA ASN A 32 -25.08 -18.95 3.21
C ASN A 32 -26.24 -19.94 2.99
N ASP A 33 -26.75 -19.96 1.76
CA ASP A 33 -27.79 -20.89 1.32
C ASP A 33 -27.33 -22.37 1.31
N GLU A 34 -26.02 -22.62 1.11
CA GLU A 34 -25.46 -23.97 1.02
C GLU A 34 -25.38 -24.66 2.40
N GLY A 35 -25.36 -23.88 3.48
CA GLY A 35 -25.22 -24.38 4.86
C GLY A 35 -23.81 -24.87 5.19
N TYR A 36 -22.80 -24.50 4.39
CA TYR A 36 -21.38 -24.79 4.65
C TYR A 36 -20.46 -23.87 3.86
N ILE A 37 -19.19 -23.80 4.26
CA ILE A 37 -18.11 -23.31 3.40
C ILE A 37 -17.25 -24.49 2.95
N GLU A 38 -16.73 -24.42 1.73
CA GLU A 38 -15.87 -25.45 1.14
C GLU A 38 -14.68 -24.82 0.42
N TRP A 39 -13.47 -25.33 0.66
CA TRP A 39 -12.28 -24.89 -0.06
C TRP A 39 -11.30 -26.04 -0.30
N SER A 40 -10.41 -25.88 -1.28
CA SER A 40 -9.33 -26.86 -1.51
C SER A 40 -8.17 -26.60 -0.57
N LEU A 41 -7.82 -27.60 0.25
CA LEU A 41 -6.66 -27.54 1.13
C LEU A 41 -5.54 -28.41 0.55
N LYS A 42 -4.48 -27.75 0.07
CA LYS A 42 -3.25 -28.37 -0.43
C LYS A 42 -2.26 -28.65 0.70
N PRO A 43 -1.31 -29.58 0.51
CA PRO A 43 -0.18 -29.72 1.42
C PRO A 43 0.65 -28.42 1.49
N THR A 44 0.99 -27.98 2.71
CA THR A 44 1.70 -26.71 3.00
C THR A 44 3.14 -26.94 3.46
N PHE A 45 3.54 -28.21 3.60
CA PHE A 45 4.89 -28.63 3.93
C PHE A 45 5.38 -29.71 2.95
N ALA A 46 6.47 -29.39 2.23
CA ALA A 46 7.15 -30.28 1.29
C ALA A 46 6.23 -30.99 0.26
N GLY A 47 5.06 -30.42 -0.03
CA GLY A 47 4.07 -31.03 -0.93
C GLY A 47 3.41 -32.31 -0.38
N GLN A 48 3.57 -32.63 0.91
CA GLN A 48 3.19 -33.93 1.47
C GLN A 48 2.43 -33.86 2.80
N ALA A 49 2.49 -32.74 3.51
CA ALA A 49 1.92 -32.61 4.85
C ALA A 49 1.35 -31.21 5.13
N LEU A 50 0.57 -31.11 6.20
CA LEU A 50 0.20 -29.83 6.82
C LEU A 50 1.18 -29.44 7.92
N ARG A 51 1.40 -28.14 8.09
CA ARG A 51 2.13 -27.60 9.25
C ARG A 51 1.19 -27.53 10.45
N VAL A 52 1.76 -27.48 11.64
CA VAL A 52 1.00 -27.36 12.91
C VAL A 52 0.06 -26.14 12.90
N GLN A 53 0.52 -25.00 12.35
CA GLN A 53 -0.28 -23.78 12.20
C GLN A 53 -1.57 -24.00 11.38
N ASP A 54 -1.55 -24.88 10.36
CA ASP A 54 -2.69 -25.10 9.47
C ASP A 54 -3.75 -25.95 10.18
N ILE A 55 -3.29 -26.95 10.94
CA ILE A 55 -4.13 -27.79 11.81
C ILE A 55 -4.79 -26.93 12.89
N MET A 56 -4.04 -25.99 13.46
CA MET A 56 -4.56 -25.02 14.43
C MET A 56 -5.69 -24.17 13.83
N ILE A 57 -5.52 -23.65 12.60
CA ILE A 57 -6.57 -22.86 11.92
C ILE A 57 -7.84 -23.70 11.72
N LEU A 58 -7.71 -24.91 11.17
CA LEU A 58 -8.84 -25.84 10.99
C LEU A 58 -9.59 -26.10 12.30
N ARG A 59 -8.83 -26.24 13.40
CA ARG A 59 -9.39 -26.49 14.72
C ARG A 59 -10.12 -25.27 15.28
N ILE A 60 -9.55 -24.07 15.16
CA ILE A 60 -10.17 -22.81 15.57
C ILE A 60 -11.53 -22.64 14.85
N ILE A 61 -11.55 -22.85 13.53
CA ILE A 61 -12.79 -22.74 12.74
C ILE A 61 -13.85 -23.72 13.22
N LYS A 62 -13.46 -25.00 13.40
CA LYS A 62 -14.37 -26.05 13.85
C LYS A 62 -14.92 -25.79 15.25
N ASP A 63 -14.08 -25.36 16.19
CA ASP A 63 -14.45 -25.18 17.59
C ASP A 63 -15.22 -23.88 17.82
N ALA A 64 -14.90 -22.81 17.08
CA ALA A 64 -15.66 -21.57 17.11
C ALA A 64 -17.11 -21.79 16.64
N GLY A 65 -17.30 -22.64 15.62
CA GLY A 65 -18.62 -22.99 15.10
C GLY A 65 -19.47 -21.76 14.75
N TRP A 66 -18.82 -20.72 14.22
CA TRP A 66 -19.41 -19.41 13.86
C TRP A 66 -19.99 -18.60 15.02
N LYS A 67 -19.76 -19.00 16.28
CA LYS A 67 -20.23 -18.27 17.46
C LYS A 67 -19.34 -17.08 17.84
N VAL A 68 -18.10 -17.10 17.38
CA VAL A 68 -17.08 -16.07 17.65
C VAL A 68 -16.42 -15.72 16.31
N PRO A 69 -16.24 -14.44 15.98
CA PRO A 69 -15.60 -14.05 14.73
C PRO A 69 -14.12 -14.40 14.74
N ILE A 70 -13.63 -14.87 13.59
CA ILE A 70 -12.22 -15.27 13.40
C ILE A 70 -11.57 -14.24 12.50
N TYR A 71 -10.42 -13.71 12.95
CA TYR A 71 -9.66 -12.71 12.22
C TYR A 71 -8.22 -13.18 11.97
N PHE A 72 -7.70 -12.84 10.79
CA PHE A 72 -6.29 -12.97 10.45
C PHE A 72 -5.69 -11.56 10.41
N ALA A 73 -4.49 -11.36 10.94
CA ALA A 73 -3.78 -10.10 10.75
C ALA A 73 -3.42 -9.92 9.26
N VAL A 74 -3.39 -8.68 8.77
CA VAL A 74 -3.10 -8.41 7.35
C VAL A 74 -1.70 -8.85 6.91
N THR A 75 -0.77 -8.95 7.88
CA THR A 75 0.60 -9.42 7.69
C THR A 75 0.71 -10.95 7.49
N VAL A 76 -0.36 -11.70 7.71
CA VAL A 76 -0.38 -13.14 7.44
C VAL A 76 -0.42 -13.35 5.93
N SER A 77 0.66 -13.90 5.36
CA SER A 77 0.73 -14.19 3.92
C SER A 77 -0.41 -15.11 3.47
N GLN A 78 -0.84 -14.97 2.21
CA GLN A 78 -1.89 -15.81 1.61
C GLN A 78 -1.60 -17.31 1.77
N SER A 79 -0.34 -17.72 1.60
CA SER A 79 0.10 -19.12 1.75
C SER A 79 -0.13 -19.70 3.15
N ASN A 80 -0.28 -18.85 4.17
CA ASN A 80 -0.54 -19.24 5.56
C ASN A 80 -2.04 -19.15 5.94
N ARG A 81 -2.94 -18.90 4.98
CA ARG A 81 -4.40 -18.82 5.19
C ARG A 81 -5.16 -20.07 4.74
N ILE A 82 -4.42 -21.14 4.46
CA ILE A 82 -4.94 -22.47 4.11
C ILE A 82 -5.98 -22.51 2.98
N GLY A 83 -5.98 -21.52 2.08
CA GLY A 83 -6.90 -21.44 0.92
C GLY A 83 -8.26 -20.80 1.20
N LEU A 84 -8.41 -20.08 2.32
CA LEU A 84 -9.67 -19.44 2.73
C LEU A 84 -9.96 -18.09 2.05
N ASP A 85 -9.15 -17.65 1.07
CA ASP A 85 -9.18 -16.28 0.56
C ASP A 85 -10.54 -15.83 0.01
N SER A 86 -11.31 -16.73 -0.62
CA SER A 86 -12.65 -16.40 -1.12
C SER A 86 -13.68 -16.15 -0.01
N TYR A 87 -13.34 -16.50 1.23
CA TYR A 87 -14.16 -16.36 2.44
C TYR A 87 -13.57 -15.31 3.39
N LEU A 88 -12.54 -14.57 2.97
CA LEU A 88 -11.89 -13.55 3.78
C LEU A 88 -12.13 -12.16 3.16
N ASP A 89 -12.66 -11.23 3.96
CA ASP A 89 -12.67 -9.81 3.59
C ASP A 89 -11.81 -8.98 4.53
N MET A 90 -11.18 -7.96 3.98
CA MET A 90 -10.36 -7.01 4.72
C MET A 90 -11.25 -5.99 5.43
N GLN A 91 -11.02 -5.77 6.73
CA GLN A 91 -11.78 -4.86 7.60
C GLN A 91 -10.83 -3.94 8.40
N GLY A 92 -9.92 -3.28 7.68
CA GLY A 92 -8.83 -2.47 8.23
C GLY A 92 -7.55 -3.29 8.27
N LEU A 93 -6.95 -3.44 9.46
CA LEU A 93 -5.70 -4.17 9.68
C LEU A 93 -5.89 -5.68 9.91
N THR A 94 -7.08 -6.20 9.63
CA THR A 94 -7.41 -7.63 9.73
C THR A 94 -8.25 -8.10 8.54
N PHE A 95 -8.19 -9.40 8.27
CA PHE A 95 -9.14 -10.11 7.42
C PHE A 95 -10.13 -10.88 8.31
N GLN A 96 -11.43 -10.72 8.11
CA GLN A 96 -12.45 -11.51 8.80
C GLN A 96 -12.80 -12.75 7.98
N LEU A 97 -12.80 -13.92 8.62
CA LEU A 97 -13.38 -15.13 8.02
C LEU A 97 -14.90 -15.04 8.06
N LYS A 98 -15.50 -15.04 6.88
CA LYS A 98 -16.94 -15.09 6.66
C LYS A 98 -17.42 -16.53 6.47
N SER A 99 -18.66 -16.75 6.84
CA SER A 99 -19.39 -17.99 6.60
C SER A 99 -19.92 -18.10 5.18
N HIS A 100 -19.62 -17.16 4.28
CA HIS A 100 -20.04 -17.14 2.88
C HIS A 100 -18.92 -16.51 2.02
N LYS A 101 -19.01 -16.65 0.69
CA LYS A 101 -18.02 -16.02 -0.20
C LYS A 101 -18.18 -14.51 -0.17
N THR A 102 -17.08 -13.78 -0.04
CA THR A 102 -17.08 -12.32 0.09
C THR A 102 -16.12 -11.67 -0.90
N SER A 103 -16.24 -10.35 -1.07
CA SER A 103 -15.27 -9.56 -1.81
C SER A 103 -13.99 -9.43 -0.98
N PRO A 104 -12.79 -9.30 -1.59
CA PRO A 104 -11.53 -9.20 -0.83
C PRO A 104 -11.47 -8.02 0.16
N VAL A 105 -12.27 -6.98 -0.08
CA VAL A 105 -12.33 -5.75 0.73
C VAL A 105 -13.78 -5.48 1.10
N ASP A 106 -14.06 -5.36 2.40
CA ASP A 106 -15.34 -4.86 2.90
C ASP A 106 -15.24 -3.34 3.02
N GLN A 107 -15.66 -2.62 1.98
CA GLN A 107 -15.52 -1.15 1.92
C GLN A 107 -16.16 -0.45 3.13
N SER A 108 -17.31 -0.95 3.59
CA SER A 108 -18.06 -0.35 4.70
C SER A 108 -17.28 -0.48 6.01
N MET A 109 -16.80 -1.68 6.31
CA MET A 109 -16.01 -1.94 7.51
C MET A 109 -14.62 -1.29 7.45
N MET A 110 -13.97 -1.30 6.28
CA MET A 110 -12.71 -0.58 6.06
C MET A 110 -12.87 0.90 6.34
N TYR A 111 -13.88 1.56 5.75
CA TYR A 111 -14.17 2.97 5.98
C TYR A 111 -14.43 3.22 7.46
N LYS A 112 -15.33 2.44 8.07
CA LYS A 112 -15.66 2.57 9.50
C LYS A 112 -14.42 2.45 10.39
N ASN A 113 -13.52 1.51 10.12
CA ASN A 113 -12.37 1.26 10.99
C ASN A 113 -11.18 2.20 10.72
N LEU A 114 -10.95 2.61 9.46
CA LEU A 114 -9.79 3.44 9.09
C LEU A 114 -10.07 4.94 9.18
N MET A 115 -11.32 5.34 8.93
CA MET A 115 -11.76 6.75 8.89
C MET A 115 -12.41 7.22 10.18
N THR A 116 -12.67 6.33 11.15
CA THR A 116 -13.03 6.77 12.49
C THR A 116 -11.78 7.24 13.21
N GLN A 117 -11.65 8.55 13.36
CA GLN A 117 -10.58 9.18 14.11
C GLN A 117 -10.78 8.98 15.61
N ILE A 118 -9.71 8.56 16.28
CA ILE A 118 -9.64 8.36 17.72
C ILE A 118 -8.42 9.13 18.24
N GLY A 119 -8.67 10.12 19.10
CA GLY A 119 -7.68 11.13 19.49
C GLY A 119 -7.92 12.49 18.82
N PRO A 120 -7.11 13.50 19.18
CA PRO A 120 -7.24 14.87 18.67
C PRO A 120 -6.86 14.99 17.18
N ASP A 121 -7.17 16.15 16.60
CA ASP A 121 -6.84 16.52 15.21
C ASP A 121 -5.38 16.95 15.01
N ASP A 122 -4.62 17.14 16.08
CA ASP A 122 -3.23 17.55 16.03
C ASP A 122 -2.29 16.59 16.78
N TRP A 123 -1.06 16.47 16.29
CA TRP A 123 -0.03 15.68 16.94
C TRP A 123 0.52 16.41 18.18
N SER A 124 0.30 15.82 19.35
CA SER A 124 0.89 16.28 20.60
C SER A 124 2.43 16.24 20.53
N THR A 125 3.05 17.39 20.73
CA THR A 125 4.50 17.53 20.93
C THR A 125 4.88 17.37 22.40
N ASP A 126 3.99 17.77 23.32
CA ASP A 126 4.22 17.73 24.77
C ASP A 126 3.23 16.80 25.50
N PHE A 127 3.74 16.05 26.49
CA PHE A 127 2.88 15.31 27.42
C PHE A 127 2.28 16.26 28.45
N THR A 128 0.96 16.45 28.39
CA THR A 128 0.20 17.15 29.43
C THR A 128 -0.41 16.15 30.40
N MET A 129 0.05 16.17 31.66
CA MET A 129 -0.49 15.33 32.74
C MET A 129 -1.95 15.67 33.11
N PRO A 130 -2.39 16.95 33.13
CA PRO A 130 -3.78 17.28 33.46
C PRO A 130 -4.74 16.75 32.39
N GLY A 131 -5.68 15.88 32.78
CA GLY A 131 -6.70 15.34 31.87
C GLY A 131 -6.27 14.11 31.05
N PHE A 132 -5.06 13.56 31.26
CA PHE A 132 -4.64 12.32 30.60
C PHE A 132 -5.59 11.15 30.93
N ASN A 133 -6.24 10.59 29.91
CA ASN A 133 -7.34 9.61 30.02
C ASN A 133 -8.63 10.14 30.67
N SER A 134 -8.88 11.45 30.64
CA SER A 134 -10.20 11.98 30.97
C SER A 134 -11.21 11.44 29.96
N PRO A 135 -12.30 10.78 30.41
CA PRO A 135 -13.38 10.34 29.54
C PRO A 135 -14.24 11.52 29.05
N ILE A 136 -13.98 12.73 29.55
CA ILE A 136 -14.67 13.97 29.21
C ILE A 136 -13.66 14.80 28.45
N ASP A 137 -13.65 14.61 27.13
CA ASP A 137 -13.13 15.57 26.17
C ASP A 137 -14.26 15.76 25.17
N GLU A 138 -14.87 16.94 25.14
CA GLU A 138 -16.04 17.22 24.25
C GLU A 138 -15.62 17.40 22.78
N GLU A 139 -14.31 17.55 22.54
CA GLU A 139 -13.75 17.96 21.26
C GLU A 139 -13.44 16.78 20.32
N TYR A 140 -13.10 15.60 20.85
CA TYR A 140 -12.76 14.42 20.03
C TYR A 140 -13.14 13.09 20.68
N LYS A 141 -13.21 12.02 19.87
CA LYS A 141 -13.50 10.66 20.35
C LYS A 141 -12.28 10.06 21.07
N ASN A 142 -12.41 9.84 22.38
CA ASN A 142 -11.37 9.19 23.17
C ASN A 142 -11.47 7.65 23.14
N TRP A 143 -10.46 6.95 23.65
CA TRP A 143 -10.48 5.49 23.76
C TRP A 143 -11.62 5.02 24.68
N SER A 144 -12.09 3.79 24.45
CA SER A 144 -13.15 3.17 25.23
C SER A 144 -12.76 1.78 25.71
N ARG A 145 -13.34 1.37 26.84
CA ARG A 145 -13.31 -0.02 27.31
C ARG A 145 -14.31 -0.91 26.56
N GLY A 146 -15.35 -0.31 25.99
CA GLY A 146 -16.26 -0.97 25.07
C GLY A 146 -15.72 -0.93 23.64
N TYR A 147 -16.30 -1.73 22.76
CA TYR A 147 -15.94 -1.71 21.35
C TYR A 147 -16.21 -0.32 20.73
N LEU A 148 -15.18 0.29 20.17
CA LEU A 148 -15.27 1.43 19.28
C LEU A 148 -14.49 1.10 17.99
N PRO A 149 -15.04 1.40 16.80
CA PRO A 149 -14.27 1.35 15.58
C PRO A 149 -13.25 2.50 15.56
N GLY A 150 -12.20 2.34 14.76
CA GLY A 150 -11.11 3.33 14.70
C GLY A 150 -9.80 2.77 15.24
N TYR A 151 -8.70 3.28 14.69
CA TYR A 151 -7.36 3.03 15.22
C TYR A 151 -6.90 4.28 15.96
N MET A 152 -6.28 4.06 17.12
CA MET A 152 -5.66 5.14 17.88
C MET A 152 -4.19 5.20 17.52
N PHE A 153 -3.80 6.27 16.83
CA PHE A 153 -2.41 6.58 16.57
C PHE A 153 -1.92 7.59 17.61
N ARG A 154 -0.71 7.40 18.12
CA ARG A 154 -0.12 8.29 19.11
C ARG A 154 1.30 8.60 18.69
N ASN A 155 1.66 9.87 18.82
CA ASN A 155 3.00 10.39 18.60
C ASN A 155 3.57 10.24 17.18
N LEU A 156 2.90 9.57 16.24
CA LEU A 156 3.50 9.25 14.94
C LEU A 156 3.93 10.49 14.16
N GLY A 157 3.26 11.64 14.30
CA GLY A 157 3.70 12.91 13.71
C GLY A 157 4.62 13.78 14.56
N ASN A 158 5.04 13.32 15.74
CA ASN A 158 5.98 14.05 16.60
C ASN A 158 7.43 13.81 16.14
N ASN A 159 8.08 14.88 15.69
CA ASN A 159 9.44 14.89 15.16
C ASN A 159 10.55 14.79 16.24
N GLU A 160 10.20 14.93 17.52
CA GLU A 160 11.13 14.74 18.64
C GLU A 160 11.33 13.26 18.99
N ILE A 161 10.49 12.38 18.44
CA ILE A 161 10.54 10.94 18.72
C ILE A 161 11.37 10.22 17.66
N TYR A 162 12.35 9.46 18.13
CA TYR A 162 13.14 8.59 17.27
C TYR A 162 12.38 7.31 16.92
N TYR A 163 12.13 7.11 15.62
CA TYR A 163 11.58 5.88 15.08
C TYR A 163 12.68 5.02 14.45
N ASN A 164 12.84 3.79 14.95
CA ASN A 164 13.76 2.85 14.31
C ASN A 164 13.17 2.27 13.01
N ASP A 165 14.03 1.73 12.16
CA ASP A 165 13.64 1.17 10.86
C ASP A 165 12.58 0.07 10.93
N GLN A 166 12.52 -0.70 12.02
CA GLN A 166 11.52 -1.77 12.17
C GLN A 166 10.13 -1.19 12.39
N VAL A 167 10.02 -0.12 13.18
CA VAL A 167 8.75 0.60 13.37
C VAL A 167 8.30 1.24 12.07
N ILE A 168 9.23 1.90 11.35
CA ILE A 168 8.93 2.49 10.04
C ILE A 168 8.45 1.41 9.06
N ARG A 169 9.13 0.25 8.98
CA ARG A 169 8.71 -0.88 8.15
C ARG A 169 7.35 -1.44 8.54
N LEU A 170 7.08 -1.57 9.84
CA LEU A 170 5.80 -2.10 10.33
C LEU A 170 4.64 -1.19 9.92
N LEU A 171 4.81 0.13 10.02
CA LEU A 171 3.79 1.13 9.67
C LEU A 171 3.48 1.17 8.17
N GLN A 172 4.36 0.67 7.29
CA GLN A 172 4.02 0.49 5.88
C GLN A 172 2.87 -0.53 5.70
N ASN A 173 2.74 -1.53 6.58
CA ASN A 173 1.60 -2.45 6.55
C ASN A 173 0.28 -1.72 6.86
N TYR A 174 0.33 -0.67 7.67
CA TYR A 174 -0.86 0.10 8.03
C TYR A 174 -1.28 0.98 6.86
N ARG A 175 -0.33 1.62 6.17
CA ARG A 175 -0.58 2.32 4.90
C ARG A 175 -1.25 1.43 3.86
N SER A 176 -0.86 0.15 3.79
CA SER A 176 -1.47 -0.78 2.84
C SER A 176 -3.00 -0.90 2.99
N ALA A 177 -3.53 -0.79 4.21
CA ALA A 177 -4.98 -0.82 4.43
C ALA A 177 -5.69 0.42 3.88
N TYR A 178 -5.14 1.61 4.14
CA TYR A 178 -5.65 2.85 3.53
C TYR A 178 -5.57 2.79 2.01
N MET A 179 -4.44 2.33 1.46
CA MET A 179 -4.25 2.19 0.02
C MET A 179 -5.25 1.24 -0.61
N GLN A 180 -5.54 0.10 0.01
CA GLN A 180 -6.55 -0.83 -0.50
C GLN A 180 -7.95 -0.18 -0.55
N LEU A 181 -8.32 0.60 0.47
CA LEU A 181 -9.60 1.31 0.48
C LEU A 181 -9.64 2.43 -0.58
N ALA A 182 -8.59 3.26 -0.66
CA ALA A 182 -8.49 4.34 -1.64
C ALA A 182 -8.52 3.80 -3.08
N VAL A 183 -7.75 2.75 -3.37
CA VAL A 183 -7.74 2.08 -4.68
C VAL A 183 -9.11 1.47 -4.99
N THR A 184 -9.80 0.90 -3.99
CA THR A 184 -11.15 0.35 -4.21
C THR A 184 -12.13 1.45 -4.63
N TYR A 185 -12.15 2.60 -3.94
CA TYR A 185 -12.97 3.75 -4.37
C TYR A 185 -12.55 4.30 -5.72
N TYR A 186 -11.24 4.39 -5.99
CA TYR A 186 -10.72 4.83 -7.28
C TYR A 186 -11.12 3.87 -8.42
N MET A 187 -11.10 2.56 -8.20
CA MET A 187 -11.55 1.58 -9.19
C MET A 187 -13.04 1.72 -9.48
N ASP A 188 -13.85 1.97 -8.46
CA ASP A 188 -15.28 2.21 -8.64
C ASP A 188 -15.54 3.55 -9.34
N TYR A 189 -14.77 4.61 -9.04
CA TYR A 189 -14.76 5.88 -9.78
C TYR A 189 -14.44 5.66 -11.27
N GLN A 190 -13.41 4.87 -11.58
CA GLN A 190 -13.03 4.55 -12.96
C GLN A 190 -14.10 3.75 -13.69
N LYS A 191 -14.79 2.81 -13.01
CA LYS A 191 -15.92 2.09 -13.58
C LYS A 191 -17.09 3.02 -13.88
N GLU A 192 -17.42 3.94 -12.97
CA GLU A 192 -18.47 4.94 -13.16
C GLU A 192 -18.15 5.85 -14.35
N LYS A 193 -16.92 6.38 -14.40
CA LYS A 193 -16.44 7.27 -15.46
C LYS A 193 -16.51 6.65 -16.85
N ARG A 194 -16.39 5.33 -16.96
CA ARG A 194 -16.44 4.57 -18.22
C ARG A 194 -17.86 4.25 -18.68
N LYS A 195 -18.90 4.53 -17.88
CA LYS A 195 -20.29 4.32 -18.29
C LYS A 195 -20.66 5.28 -19.43
N LYS A 196 -21.64 4.88 -20.26
CA LYS A 196 -22.17 5.74 -21.34
C LYS A 196 -22.81 7.03 -20.81
N SER A 197 -23.39 6.95 -19.62
CA SER A 197 -23.99 8.08 -18.91
C SER A 197 -23.52 7.99 -17.46
N PRO A 198 -22.34 8.54 -17.14
CA PRO A 198 -21.83 8.57 -15.77
C PRO A 198 -22.73 9.42 -14.87
N ASP A 199 -22.91 8.96 -13.63
CA ASP A 199 -23.52 9.75 -12.57
C ASP A 199 -22.49 10.73 -11.99
N GLU A 200 -22.70 12.02 -12.21
CA GLU A 200 -21.81 13.09 -11.73
C GLU A 200 -21.70 13.13 -10.20
N TYR A 201 -22.80 12.87 -9.48
CA TYR A 201 -22.77 12.83 -8.03
C TYR A 201 -21.94 11.65 -7.53
N ALA A 202 -22.11 10.47 -8.13
CA ALA A 202 -21.32 9.30 -7.78
C ALA A 202 -19.82 9.49 -8.07
N LEU A 203 -19.48 10.16 -9.18
CA LEU A 203 -18.08 10.48 -9.51
C LEU A 203 -17.45 11.40 -8.46
N ILE A 204 -18.16 12.46 -8.04
CA ILE A 204 -17.69 13.37 -7.00
C ILE A 204 -17.54 12.62 -5.67
N ASP A 205 -18.57 11.86 -5.25
CA ASP A 205 -18.55 11.11 -4.00
C ASP A 205 -17.40 10.09 -3.94
N LEU A 206 -17.19 9.30 -5.01
CA LEU A 206 -16.11 8.32 -5.07
C LEU A 206 -14.73 8.99 -5.11
N SER A 207 -14.60 10.11 -5.81
CA SER A 207 -13.37 10.90 -5.83
C SER A 207 -13.03 11.44 -4.44
N GLU A 208 -13.98 12.10 -3.77
CA GLU A 208 -13.77 12.64 -2.42
C GLU A 208 -13.50 11.53 -1.38
N LYS A 209 -14.15 10.37 -1.51
CA LYS A 209 -13.85 9.21 -0.66
C LYS A 209 -12.44 8.68 -0.87
N ALA A 210 -11.99 8.55 -2.11
CA ALA A 210 -10.63 8.10 -2.38
C ALA A 210 -9.59 9.09 -1.85
N VAL A 211 -9.78 10.39 -2.11
CA VAL A 211 -8.90 11.47 -1.61
C VAL A 211 -8.88 11.52 -0.08
N SER A 212 -10.03 11.52 0.58
CA SER A 212 -10.09 11.59 2.05
C SER A 212 -9.40 10.40 2.72
N VAL A 213 -9.46 9.20 2.14
CA VAL A 213 -8.73 8.03 2.64
C VAL A 213 -7.22 8.22 2.54
N LEU A 214 -6.72 8.79 1.44
CA LEU A 214 -5.30 9.12 1.28
C LEU A 214 -4.88 10.21 2.28
N ASP A 215 -5.68 11.25 2.46
CA ASP A 215 -5.41 12.34 3.40
C ASP A 215 -5.38 11.83 4.84
N GLN A 216 -6.34 10.97 5.21
CA GLN A 216 -6.38 10.34 6.53
C GLN A 216 -5.16 9.44 6.77
N MET A 217 -4.67 8.74 5.75
CA MET A 217 -3.44 7.95 5.84
C MET A 217 -2.24 8.83 6.15
N ARG A 218 -2.07 9.92 5.40
CA ARG A 218 -0.95 10.88 5.56
C ARG A 218 -1.04 11.60 6.90
N PHE A 219 -2.24 11.92 7.37
CA PHE A 219 -2.44 12.48 8.69
C PHE A 219 -2.04 11.49 9.80
N ASN A 220 -2.56 10.25 9.75
CA ASN A 220 -2.32 9.23 10.78
C ASN A 220 -0.89 8.67 10.77
N ILE A 221 -0.25 8.66 9.61
CA ILE A 221 1.12 8.16 9.40
C ILE A 221 1.87 9.17 8.53
N PRO A 222 2.35 10.30 9.11
CA PRO A 222 2.99 11.36 8.35
C PRO A 222 4.30 10.92 7.71
N GLU A 223 4.54 11.33 6.46
CA GLU A 223 5.79 11.06 5.75
C GLU A 223 7.00 11.73 6.41
N SER A 224 6.81 12.87 7.09
CA SER A 224 7.87 13.64 7.75
C SER A 224 8.60 12.89 8.87
N THR A 225 7.90 11.99 9.56
CA THR A 225 8.42 11.18 10.68
C THR A 225 8.50 9.71 10.34
N ILE A 226 7.53 9.20 9.56
CA ILE A 226 7.44 7.81 9.12
C ILE A 226 7.49 7.81 7.59
N PRO A 227 8.68 7.90 6.96
CA PRO A 227 8.77 8.00 5.51
C PRO A 227 8.15 6.79 4.80
N ILE A 228 7.64 6.98 3.59
CA ILE A 228 7.25 5.87 2.71
C ILE A 228 8.53 5.27 2.13
N THR A 229 8.86 4.05 2.56
CA THR A 229 10.13 3.41 2.17
C THR A 229 10.15 2.87 0.74
N SER A 230 8.97 2.67 0.14
CA SER A 230 8.82 2.18 -1.23
C SER A 230 8.57 3.36 -2.16
N GLU A 231 9.55 3.68 -2.99
CA GLU A 231 9.45 4.70 -4.04
C GLU A 231 8.21 4.47 -4.93
N ASP A 232 8.00 3.23 -5.38
CA ASP A 232 6.87 2.84 -6.22
C ASP A 232 5.53 3.08 -5.51
N LEU A 233 5.43 2.78 -4.22
CA LEU A 233 4.21 3.05 -3.46
C LEU A 233 3.98 4.56 -3.33
N HIS A 234 5.02 5.33 -3.03
CA HIS A 234 4.90 6.78 -2.88
C HIS A 234 4.46 7.43 -4.19
N TYR A 235 5.04 6.99 -5.30
CA TYR A 235 4.65 7.43 -6.63
C TYR A 235 3.21 7.03 -6.99
N GLN A 236 2.77 5.82 -6.65
CA GLN A 236 1.36 5.42 -6.84
C GLN A 236 0.39 6.31 -6.07
N VAL A 237 0.74 6.77 -4.86
CA VAL A 237 -0.05 7.75 -4.11
C VAL A 237 -0.14 9.07 -4.87
N ALA A 238 0.99 9.57 -5.39
CA ALA A 238 1.03 10.78 -6.22
C ALA A 238 0.11 10.67 -7.44
N ARG A 239 0.19 9.55 -8.14
CA ARG A 239 -0.65 9.25 -9.32
C ARG A 239 -2.14 9.21 -8.98
N LEU A 240 -2.52 8.59 -7.86
CA LEU A 240 -3.92 8.57 -7.42
C LEU A 240 -4.44 9.99 -7.15
N TYR A 241 -3.65 10.83 -6.47
CA TYR A 241 -4.02 12.24 -6.27
C TYR A 241 -4.17 12.97 -7.61
N GLY A 242 -3.22 12.82 -8.54
CA GLY A 242 -3.27 13.44 -9.87
C GLY A 242 -4.49 13.03 -10.67
N ASP A 243 -4.77 11.73 -10.76
CA ASP A 243 -5.92 11.18 -11.48
C ASP A 243 -7.27 11.64 -10.90
N LEU A 244 -7.29 12.02 -9.61
CA LEU A 244 -8.42 12.60 -8.88
C LEU A 244 -8.36 14.14 -8.81
N ASN A 245 -7.57 14.76 -9.68
CA ASN A 245 -7.43 16.21 -9.85
C ASN A 245 -6.92 16.95 -8.60
N ARG A 246 -6.11 16.29 -7.76
CA ARG A 246 -5.35 16.90 -6.65
C ARG A 246 -3.90 17.12 -7.08
N LYS A 247 -3.71 18.00 -8.06
CA LYS A 247 -2.40 18.26 -8.70
C LYS A 247 -1.34 18.77 -7.71
N ASP A 248 -1.73 19.61 -6.75
CA ASP A 248 -0.81 20.14 -5.74
C ASP A 248 -0.24 19.01 -4.87
N SER A 249 -1.10 18.12 -4.35
CA SER A 249 -0.66 16.96 -3.57
C SER A 249 0.19 15.99 -4.38
N MET A 250 -0.10 15.81 -5.67
CA MET A 250 0.76 15.03 -6.57
C MET A 250 2.13 15.69 -6.73
N LYS A 251 2.18 17.01 -6.95
CA LYS A 251 3.42 17.77 -7.09
C LYS A 251 4.28 17.68 -5.83
N ASP A 252 3.70 17.90 -4.65
CA ASP A 252 4.41 17.82 -3.37
C ASP A 252 5.14 16.49 -3.19
N ILE A 253 4.45 15.39 -3.53
CA ILE A 253 5.03 14.04 -3.43
C ILE A 253 6.13 13.83 -4.49
N LEU A 254 5.93 14.28 -5.72
CA LEU A 254 6.93 14.15 -6.78
C LEU A 254 8.19 14.98 -6.48
N ASP A 255 8.04 16.17 -5.90
CA ASP A 255 9.14 17.02 -5.47
C ASP A 255 9.98 16.31 -4.38
N GLU A 256 9.31 15.68 -3.40
CA GLU A 256 9.96 14.86 -2.39
C GLU A 256 10.70 13.68 -3.04
N LEU A 257 10.03 12.91 -3.90
CA LEU A 257 10.62 11.76 -4.59
C LEU A 257 11.88 12.16 -5.36
N ILE A 258 11.84 13.20 -6.18
CA ILE A 258 13.00 13.66 -6.97
C ILE A 258 14.18 14.07 -6.10
N SER A 259 13.91 14.62 -4.92
CA SER A 259 14.95 14.99 -3.95
C SER A 259 15.60 13.78 -3.27
N MET A 260 14.96 12.61 -3.30
CA MET A 260 15.51 11.40 -2.69
C MET A 260 16.76 10.91 -3.42
N GLY A 261 17.81 10.61 -2.66
CA GLY A 261 19.04 10.02 -3.19
C GLY A 261 18.83 8.58 -3.65
N GLY A 262 19.42 8.23 -4.80
CA GLY A 262 19.52 6.82 -5.25
C GLY A 262 18.39 6.33 -6.17
N LEU A 263 17.45 7.19 -6.56
CA LEU A 263 16.42 6.87 -7.55
C LEU A 263 17.04 6.37 -8.87
N SER A 264 16.31 5.49 -9.55
CA SER A 264 16.73 5.05 -10.89
C SER A 264 16.55 6.18 -11.91
N PRO A 265 17.43 6.30 -12.92
CA PRO A 265 17.25 7.30 -13.97
C PRO A 265 15.93 7.10 -14.73
N SER A 266 15.47 5.85 -14.90
CA SER A 266 14.17 5.55 -15.53
C SER A 266 12.99 6.14 -14.76
N ASN A 267 13.01 6.05 -13.43
CA ASN A 267 11.93 6.61 -12.61
C ASN A 267 11.94 8.14 -12.66
N LYS A 268 13.13 8.77 -12.66
CA LYS A 268 13.24 10.22 -12.85
C LYS A 268 12.72 10.69 -14.21
N VAL A 269 12.94 9.92 -15.28
CA VAL A 269 12.33 10.19 -16.60
C VAL A 269 10.81 10.10 -16.51
N GLU A 270 10.28 9.07 -15.86
CA GLU A 270 8.85 8.92 -15.66
C GLU A 270 8.26 10.13 -14.92
N TYR A 271 8.88 10.55 -13.82
CA TYR A 271 8.43 11.71 -13.04
C TYR A 271 8.46 12.99 -13.88
N ALA A 272 9.55 13.24 -14.62
CA ALA A 272 9.63 14.39 -15.52
C ALA A 272 8.49 14.41 -16.56
N ASN A 273 8.12 13.25 -17.11
CA ASN A 273 6.98 13.16 -18.02
C ASN A 273 5.65 13.49 -17.33
N VAL A 274 5.49 13.18 -16.04
CA VAL A 274 4.31 13.58 -15.25
C VAL A 274 4.29 15.10 -15.03
N TYR A 275 5.43 15.73 -14.71
CA TYR A 275 5.50 17.20 -14.62
C TYR A 275 5.03 17.86 -15.93
N PHE A 276 5.51 17.36 -17.07
CA PHE A 276 5.13 17.91 -18.36
C PHE A 276 3.65 17.67 -18.71
N ARG A 277 3.17 16.42 -18.60
CA ARG A 277 1.87 16.02 -19.15
C ARG A 277 0.69 16.30 -18.23
N GLU A 278 0.91 16.28 -16.92
CA GLU A 278 -0.17 16.29 -15.93
C GLU A 278 -0.12 17.50 -15.00
N LEU A 279 1.08 18.03 -14.72
CA LEU A 279 1.26 19.26 -13.93
C LEU A 279 1.45 20.52 -14.77
N ASP A 280 1.55 20.38 -16.09
CA ASP A 280 1.82 21.49 -17.02
C ASP A 280 3.12 22.26 -16.69
N ASP A 281 4.07 21.61 -16.00
CA ASP A 281 5.32 22.18 -15.51
C ASP A 281 6.48 21.76 -16.43
N THR A 282 6.53 22.46 -17.56
CA THR A 282 7.51 22.19 -18.63
C THR A 282 8.94 22.47 -18.17
N GLU A 283 9.15 23.54 -17.39
CA GLU A 283 10.48 23.93 -16.92
C GLU A 283 11.07 22.85 -16.02
N MET A 284 10.30 22.37 -15.03
CA MET A 284 10.78 21.32 -14.14
C MET A 284 11.06 20.01 -14.90
N ALA A 285 10.20 19.63 -15.84
CA ALA A 285 10.41 18.45 -16.68
C ALA A 285 11.72 18.53 -17.48
N ILE A 286 11.98 19.67 -18.13
CA ILE A 286 13.22 19.90 -18.89
C ILE A 286 14.43 19.87 -17.96
N ASN A 287 14.36 20.53 -16.80
CA ASN A 287 15.46 20.56 -15.83
C ASN A 287 15.87 19.16 -15.38
N ILE A 288 14.89 18.33 -14.96
CA ILE A 288 15.15 16.94 -14.54
C ILE A 288 15.83 16.16 -15.68
N LEU A 289 15.27 16.21 -16.88
CA LEU A 289 15.77 15.41 -18.00
C LEU A 289 17.14 15.88 -18.50
N SER A 290 17.37 17.19 -18.51
CA SER A 290 18.66 17.78 -18.88
C SER A 290 19.75 17.41 -17.87
N ASP A 291 19.42 17.41 -16.58
CA ASP A 291 20.33 16.95 -15.53
C ASP A 291 20.69 15.47 -15.71
N LEU A 292 19.71 14.63 -16.06
CA LEU A 292 19.94 13.22 -16.38
C LEU A 292 20.84 13.06 -17.62
N GLN A 293 20.56 13.79 -18.70
CA GLN A 293 21.39 13.76 -19.92
C GLN A 293 22.84 14.16 -19.60
N ASN A 294 23.02 15.23 -18.81
CA ASN A 294 24.33 15.70 -18.37
C ASN A 294 25.06 14.68 -17.49
N GLU A 295 24.36 14.02 -16.56
CA GLU A 295 24.94 12.94 -15.74
C GLU A 295 25.35 11.75 -16.62
N TYR A 296 24.53 11.36 -17.60
CA TYR A 296 24.86 10.30 -18.55
C TYR A 296 26.13 10.63 -19.34
N ILE A 297 26.25 11.83 -19.92
CA ILE A 297 27.42 12.26 -20.69
C ILE A 297 28.70 12.24 -19.83
N LYS A 298 28.61 12.75 -18.58
CA LYS A 298 29.72 12.67 -17.62
C LYS A 298 30.13 11.23 -17.33
N MET A 299 29.14 10.34 -17.17
CA MET A 299 29.37 8.92 -16.93
C MET A 299 30.01 8.23 -18.15
N GLU A 300 29.50 8.50 -19.35
CA GLU A 300 30.01 7.93 -20.59
C GLU A 300 31.47 8.34 -20.81
N ASN A 301 31.80 9.62 -20.62
CA ASN A 301 33.18 10.10 -20.73
C ASN A 301 34.12 9.42 -19.72
N MET A 302 33.66 9.21 -18.47
CA MET A 302 34.44 8.47 -17.48
C MET A 302 34.70 7.02 -17.89
N VAL A 303 33.70 6.32 -18.43
CA VAL A 303 33.84 4.94 -18.91
C VAL A 303 34.78 4.88 -20.12
N LYS A 304 34.66 5.83 -21.07
CA LYS A 304 35.55 5.95 -22.24
C LYS A 304 37.02 6.15 -21.85
N ILE A 305 37.29 6.97 -20.82
CA ILE A 305 38.66 7.31 -20.41
C ILE A 305 39.29 6.25 -19.49
N LYS A 306 38.55 5.79 -18.47
CA LYS A 306 39.10 4.98 -17.36
C LYS A 306 38.68 3.50 -17.39
N GLY A 307 37.78 3.12 -18.30
CA GLY A 307 37.15 1.81 -18.31
C GLY A 307 36.41 1.49 -17.00
N PHE A 308 36.17 0.20 -16.76
CA PHE A 308 35.59 -0.31 -15.50
C PHE A 308 36.71 -0.72 -14.53
N SER A 309 37.35 0.25 -13.87
CA SER A 309 38.45 0.03 -12.92
C SER A 309 38.03 0.34 -11.47
N LYS A 310 38.86 -0.05 -10.49
CA LYS A 310 38.57 0.16 -9.07
C LYS A 310 38.58 1.68 -8.76
N GLY A 311 37.41 2.24 -8.45
CA GLY A 311 37.20 3.70 -8.29
C GLY A 311 36.48 4.37 -9.47
N SER A 312 36.09 3.63 -10.51
CA SER A 312 35.23 4.10 -11.60
C SER A 312 33.76 3.65 -11.40
N ILE A 313 32.90 4.02 -12.34
CA ILE A 313 31.49 3.62 -12.39
C ILE A 313 31.39 2.09 -12.48
N SER A 314 30.50 1.48 -11.69
CA SER A 314 30.25 0.04 -11.74
C SER A 314 29.48 -0.34 -13.01
N THR A 315 29.74 -1.52 -13.55
CA THR A 315 29.02 -2.05 -14.74
C THR A 315 27.51 -2.08 -14.52
N ALA A 316 27.05 -2.41 -13.30
CA ALA A 316 25.62 -2.40 -12.96
C ALA A 316 25.00 -1.00 -12.97
N ARG A 317 25.74 0.03 -12.54
CA ARG A 317 25.28 1.43 -12.65
C ARG A 317 25.27 1.86 -14.12
N TRP A 318 26.33 1.58 -14.87
CA TRP A 318 26.42 1.90 -16.29
C TRP A 318 25.28 1.28 -17.11
N ASN A 319 25.01 -0.01 -16.94
CA ASN A 319 23.92 -0.69 -17.66
C ASN A 319 22.55 -0.09 -17.35
N ARG A 320 22.31 0.38 -16.11
CA ARG A 320 21.06 1.07 -15.76
C ARG A 320 20.90 2.38 -16.52
N TRP A 321 21.97 3.16 -16.61
CA TRP A 321 21.99 4.44 -17.32
C TRP A 321 21.88 4.27 -18.84
N GLN A 322 22.56 3.29 -19.43
CA GLN A 322 22.42 2.97 -20.85
C GLN A 322 20.99 2.58 -21.23
N LYS A 323 20.29 1.86 -20.35
CA LYS A 323 18.88 1.50 -20.57
C LYS A 323 17.94 2.71 -20.54
N ALA A 324 18.19 3.67 -19.65
CA ALA A 324 17.35 4.85 -19.49
C ALA A 324 17.64 5.96 -20.51
N PHE A 325 18.85 6.00 -21.09
CA PHE A 325 19.26 7.10 -21.97
C PHE A 325 18.37 7.35 -23.19
N PRO A 326 17.90 6.32 -23.93
CA PRO A 326 16.95 6.52 -25.02
C PRO A 326 15.65 7.19 -24.55
N ASP A 327 15.17 6.85 -23.36
CA ASP A 327 13.95 7.43 -22.79
C ASP A 327 14.19 8.89 -22.38
N ILE A 328 15.37 9.22 -21.82
CA ILE A 328 15.77 10.62 -21.52
C ILE A 328 15.73 11.48 -22.79
N VAL A 329 16.43 11.03 -23.85
CA VAL A 329 16.53 11.75 -25.12
C VAL A 329 15.17 11.89 -25.78
N SER A 330 14.39 10.81 -25.86
CA SER A 330 13.08 10.84 -26.50
C SER A 330 12.08 11.73 -25.76
N SER A 331 12.11 11.74 -24.41
CA SER A 331 11.31 12.66 -23.60
C SER A 331 11.71 14.13 -23.82
N LEU A 332 13.01 14.46 -23.82
CA LEU A 332 13.48 15.83 -24.09
C LEU A 332 13.04 16.31 -25.48
N VAL A 333 13.31 15.53 -26.51
CA VAL A 333 12.93 15.85 -27.90
C VAL A 333 11.42 16.04 -28.01
N TYR A 334 10.63 15.17 -27.37
CA TYR A 334 9.18 15.29 -27.37
C TYR A 334 8.69 16.59 -26.71
N ILE A 335 9.25 16.93 -25.55
CA ILE A 335 8.89 18.16 -24.82
C ILE A 335 9.28 19.39 -25.65
N TYR A 336 10.54 19.49 -26.10
CA TYR A 336 11.00 20.61 -26.90
C TYR A 336 10.20 20.81 -28.19
N LYS A 337 9.84 19.74 -28.89
CA LYS A 337 8.95 19.84 -30.06
C LYS A 337 7.54 20.28 -29.71
N SER A 338 7.04 19.88 -28.54
CA SER A 338 5.70 20.27 -28.07
C SER A 338 5.64 21.74 -27.61
N THR A 339 6.80 22.36 -27.35
CA THR A 339 6.95 23.76 -26.92
C THR A 339 7.59 24.64 -28.00
N ASP A 340 7.64 24.17 -29.26
CA ASP A 340 8.21 24.86 -30.43
C ASP A 340 9.71 25.22 -30.33
N GLN A 341 10.46 24.51 -29.49
CA GLN A 341 11.91 24.63 -29.29
C GLN A 341 12.69 23.65 -30.20
N TYR A 342 12.54 23.82 -31.51
CA TYR A 342 13.08 22.86 -32.48
C TYR A 342 14.61 22.80 -32.52
N LEU A 343 15.32 23.90 -32.22
CA LEU A 343 16.78 23.93 -32.21
C LEU A 343 17.31 23.11 -31.04
N GLU A 344 16.72 23.28 -29.86
CA GLU A 344 17.04 22.51 -28.67
C GLU A 344 16.73 21.02 -28.87
N ALA A 345 15.65 20.70 -29.59
CA ALA A 345 15.34 19.32 -29.96
C ALA A 345 16.39 18.69 -30.89
N GLU A 346 16.97 19.47 -31.82
CA GLU A 346 18.06 19.01 -32.68
C GLU A 346 19.36 18.82 -31.89
N ASP A 347 19.70 19.77 -31.01
CA ASP A 347 20.91 19.73 -30.18
C ASP A 347 20.95 18.51 -29.26
N VAL A 348 19.79 18.05 -28.76
CA VAL A 348 19.70 16.85 -27.90
C VAL A 348 20.05 15.55 -28.65
N LEU A 349 19.96 15.52 -29.98
CA LEU A 349 20.22 14.34 -30.81
C LEU A 349 21.70 14.18 -31.22
N VAL A 350 22.52 15.21 -31.00
CA VAL A 350 23.96 15.27 -31.36
C VAL A 350 24.82 14.89 -30.15
#